data_AF-A0A496SH79-F1
#
_entry.id   AF-A0A496SH79-F1
#
_cell.length_a   1.000
_cell.length_b   1.000
_cell.length_c   1.000
_cell.angle_alpha   90.00
_cell.angle_beta   90.00
_cell.angle_gamma   90.00
#
_symmetry.space_group_name_H-M   'P 1'
#
loop_
_entity.id
_entity.type
_entity.pdbx_description
1 polymer ?
#
loop_
_entity_poly.entity_id
_entity_poly.type
_entity_poly.pdbx_seq_one_letter_code
_entity_poly.pdbx_strand_id
1 'polypeptide(L)' 'YMYDNRVFDIIRTLKPSARGELEITDVNNKYIEWGEMTYEFLEGWWADAGESIDYYLRANNLVAKYGANKMEL' A
#
# COMPACT_ATOMS: atom_id res chain seq x y z
N TYR A 1 -1.58 -0.63 -4.73
CA TYR A 1 -0.90 0.06 -5.85
C TYR A 1 -1.32 -0.59 -7.15
N MET A 2 -1.55 0.21 -8.18
CA MET A 2 -1.91 -0.24 -9.52
C MET A 2 -0.98 0.47 -10.50
N TYR A 3 -0.37 -0.28 -11.43
CA TYR A 3 0.55 0.26 -12.42
C TYR A 3 0.30 -0.39 -13.77
N ASP A 4 0.63 0.31 -14.84
CA ASP A 4 0.78 -0.32 -16.15
C ASP A 4 2.12 -1.07 -16.28
N ASN A 5 2.40 -1.61 -17.47
CA ASN A 5 3.58 -2.44 -17.70
C ASN A 5 4.92 -1.68 -17.60
N ARG A 6 4.95 -0.34 -17.66
CA ARG A 6 6.18 0.47 -17.55
C ARG A 6 6.84 0.31 -16.18
N VAL A 7 6.08 -0.15 -15.17
CA VAL A 7 6.64 -0.48 -13.85
C VAL A 7 7.82 -1.43 -13.92
N PHE A 8 7.82 -2.39 -14.86
CA PHE A 8 8.92 -3.34 -15.00
C PHE A 8 10.23 -2.68 -15.47
N ASP A 9 10.14 -1.59 -16.23
CA ASP A 9 11.32 -0.82 -16.64
C ASP A 9 11.81 0.06 -15.49
N ILE A 10 10.88 0.66 -14.72
CA ILE A 10 11.22 1.47 -13.54
C ILE A 10 11.97 0.62 -12.50
N ILE A 11 11.46 -0.56 -12.13
CA ILE A 11 12.07 -1.41 -11.08
C ILE A 11 13.50 -1.82 -11.42
N ARG A 12 13.85 -1.98 -12.71
CA ARG A 12 15.21 -2.33 -13.15
C ARG A 12 16.22 -1.19 -12.94
N THR A 13 15.74 0.04 -12.75
CA THR A 13 16.58 1.22 -12.55
C THR A 13 16.73 1.63 -11.09
N LEU A 14 15.96 1.01 -10.18
CA LEU A 14 15.99 1.35 -8.76
C LEU A 14 17.35 1.05 -8.13
N LYS A 15 17.70 1.84 -7.12
CA LYS A 15 18.90 1.66 -6.30
C LYS A 15 18.47 1.39 -4.86
N PRO A 16 19.23 0.60 -4.09
CA PRO A 16 18.95 0.40 -2.68
C PRO A 16 18.91 1.72 -1.92
N SER A 17 17.92 1.87 -1.04
CA SER A 17 17.81 2.99 -0.12
C SER A 17 18.86 2.91 1.00
N ALA A 18 18.84 3.88 1.93
CA ALA A 18 19.74 3.88 3.08
C ALA A 18 19.62 2.62 3.96
N ARG A 19 18.47 1.93 3.92
CA ARG A 19 18.24 0.65 4.62
C ARG A 19 18.47 -0.59 3.74
N GLY A 20 18.92 -0.40 2.50
CA GLY A 20 19.27 -1.49 1.58
C GLY A 20 18.09 -2.10 0.83
N GLU A 21 16.93 -1.45 0.81
CA GLU A 21 15.72 -1.94 0.14
C GLU A 21 15.50 -1.23 -1.21
N LEU A 22 14.85 -1.91 -2.17
CA LEU A 22 14.31 -1.27 -3.36
C LEU A 22 12.90 -0.75 -3.03
N GLU A 23 12.75 0.56 -2.96
CA GLU A 23 11.57 1.18 -2.38
C GLU A 23 10.41 1.30 -3.38
N ILE A 24 9.21 0.87 -2.97
CA ILE A 24 8.00 1.12 -3.76
C ILE A 24 7.72 2.62 -3.90
N THR A 25 8.15 3.43 -2.94
CA THR A 25 8.05 4.89 -2.97
C THR A 25 8.82 5.49 -4.14
N ASP A 26 9.96 4.92 -4.54
CA ASP A 26 10.71 5.41 -5.71
C ASP A 26 9.96 5.12 -7.01
N VAL A 27 9.27 3.99 -7.10
CA VAL A 27 8.35 3.71 -8.22
C VAL A 27 7.22 4.75 -8.25
N ASN A 28 6.59 5.02 -7.10
CA ASN A 28 5.53 6.02 -7.00
C ASN A 28 6.00 7.41 -7.42
N ASN A 29 7.18 7.83 -6.95
CA ASN A 29 7.77 9.12 -7.31
C ASN A 29 7.99 9.24 -8.82
N LYS A 30 8.29 8.14 -9.51
CA LYS A 30 8.43 8.18 -10.98
C LYS A 30 7.13 8.54 -11.70
N TYR A 31 6.00 8.00 -11.26
CA TYR A 31 4.69 8.37 -11.79
C TYR A 31 4.29 9.79 -11.39
N ILE A 32 4.71 10.28 -10.21
CA ILE A 32 4.52 11.68 -9.80
C ILE A 32 5.31 12.62 -10.73
N GLU A 33 6.58 12.30 -11.03
CA GLU A 33 7.41 13.07 -11.98
C GLU A 33 6.78 13.18 -13.37
N TRP A 34 6.08 12.12 -13.81
CA TRP A 34 5.35 12.12 -15.08
C TRP A 34 4.01 12.85 -15.03
N GLY A 35 3.54 13.24 -13.84
CA GLY A 35 2.21 13.84 -13.65
C GLY A 35 1.07 12.84 -13.83
N GLU A 36 1.36 11.54 -13.72
CA GLU A 36 0.40 10.45 -13.98
C GLU A 36 -0.05 9.73 -12.69
N MET A 37 0.45 10.16 -11.53
CA MET A 37 0.00 9.62 -10.24
C MET A 37 -1.44 10.04 -9.95
N THR A 38 -2.31 9.06 -9.74
CA THR A 38 -3.67 9.25 -9.22
C THR A 38 -3.82 8.58 -7.87
N TYR A 39 -4.82 8.98 -7.11
CA TYR A 39 -5.13 8.39 -5.80
C TYR A 39 -6.65 8.25 -5.65
N GLU A 40 -7.03 7.33 -4.77
CA GLU A 40 -8.42 7.13 -4.35
C GLU A 40 -8.47 7.10 -2.83
N PHE A 41 -9.56 7.61 -2.25
CA PHE A 41 -9.81 7.49 -0.82
C PHE A 41 -10.38 6.11 -0.52
N LEU A 42 -9.82 5.45 0.49
CA LEU A 42 -10.40 4.21 0.99
C LEU A 42 -11.60 4.56 1.90
N GLU A 43 -12.79 4.20 1.45
CA GLU A 43 -13.97 4.15 2.30
C GLU A 43 -13.96 2.88 3.17
N GLY A 44 -14.26 3.01 4.46
CA GLY A 44 -14.21 1.90 5.42
C GLY A 44 -12.94 1.91 6.26
N TRP A 45 -12.30 0.75 6.42
CA TRP A 45 -11.16 0.58 7.30
C TRP A 45 -9.94 -0.05 6.60
N TRP A 46 -8.78 0.39 7.06
CA TRP A 46 -7.49 -0.26 6.85
C TRP A 46 -6.86 -0.48 8.23
N ALA A 47 -6.20 -1.62 8.41
CA ALA A 47 -5.56 -1.98 9.67
C ALA A 47 -4.16 -2.51 9.42
N ASP A 48 -3.21 -2.03 10.21
CA ASP A 48 -1.86 -2.58 10.28
C ASP A 48 -1.85 -3.76 11.25
N ALA A 49 -1.37 -4.90 10.78
CA ALA A 49 -1.25 -6.15 11.52
C ALA A 49 0.20 -6.44 12.00
N GLY A 50 1.14 -5.53 11.73
CA GLY A 50 2.56 -5.68 12.05
C GLY A 50 3.06 -4.89 13.27
N GLU A 51 2.28 -3.93 13.79
CA GLU A 51 2.74 -3.03 14.88
C GLU A 51 2.91 -3.74 16.22
N SER A 52 1.87 -4.43 16.71
CA SER A 52 1.88 -5.13 18.01
C SER A 52 0.82 -6.22 18.06
N ILE A 53 0.86 -7.06 19.11
CA ILE A 53 -0.17 -8.10 19.33
C ILE A 53 -1.57 -7.48 19.45
N ASP A 54 -1.68 -6.31 20.09
CA ASP A 54 -2.96 -5.63 20.27
C ASP A 54 -3.52 -5.13 18.92
N TYR A 55 -2.67 -4.58 18.05
CA TYR A 55 -3.07 -4.16 16.71
C TYR A 55 -3.42 -5.34 15.81
N TYR A 56 -2.67 -6.43 15.91
CA TYR A 56 -3.00 -7.68 15.23
C TYR A 56 -4.39 -8.18 15.66
N LEU A 57 -4.67 -8.25 16.96
CA LEU A 57 -5.99 -8.65 17.46
C LEU A 57 -7.10 -7.69 16.98
N ARG A 58 -6.83 -6.39 16.97
CA ARG A 58 -7.76 -5.38 16.43
C ARG A 58 -8.09 -5.61 14.97
N ALA A 59 -7.09 -5.89 14.12
CA ALA A 59 -7.29 -6.17 12.70
C ALA A 59 -8.18 -7.42 12.50
N ASN A 60 -7.94 -8.48 13.27
CA ASN A 60 -8.77 -9.69 13.24
C ASN A 60 -10.22 -9.41 13.65
N ASN A 61 -10.43 -8.62 14.71
CA ASN A 61 -11.78 -8.25 15.16
C ASN A 61 -12.53 -7.39 14.15
N LEU A 62 -11.84 -6.51 13.40
CA LEU A 62 -12.44 -5.74 12.31
C LEU A 62 -12.97 -6.65 11.20
N VAL A 63 -12.19 -7.65 10.78
CA VAL A 63 -12.61 -8.65 9.78
C VAL A 63 -13.78 -9.48 10.31
N ALA A 64 -13.71 -9.96 11.56
CA ALA A 64 -14.77 -10.77 12.15
C ALA A 64 -16.10 -10.01 12.23
N LYS A 65 -16.06 -8.71 12.50
CA LYS A 65 -17.26 -7.87 12.65
C LYS A 65 -17.80 -7.34 11.33
N TYR A 66 -16.94 -6.92 10.41
CA TYR A 66 -17.32 -6.18 9.20
C TYR A 66 -16.94 -6.89 7.89
N GLY A 67 -16.42 -8.13 7.95
CA GLY A 67 -15.90 -8.82 6.78
C GLY A 67 -14.80 -8.02 6.07
N ALA A 68 -14.69 -8.15 4.75
CA ALA A 68 -13.80 -7.34 3.93
C ALA A 68 -14.44 -5.97 3.62
N ASN A 69 -14.46 -5.07 4.61
CA ASN A 69 -15.01 -3.69 4.47
C ASN A 69 -16.52 -3.60 4.17
N LYS A 70 -17.33 -4.55 4.64
CA LYS A 70 -18.80 -4.42 4.63
C LYS A 70 -19.23 -3.57 5.82
N MET A 71 -19.18 -2.25 5.62
CA MET A 71 -19.49 -1.26 6.66
C MET A 71 -21.00 -1.12 6.93
N GLU A 72 -21.83 -1.64 6.03
CA GLU A 72 -23.27 -1.83 6.23
C GLU A 72 -23.56 -3.34 6.21
N LEU A 73 -24.33 -3.80 7.21
CA LEU A 73 -24.95 -5.12 7.24
C LEU A 73 -26.31 -5.06 6.54
#